data_AF-A0A2K0T9V6-F1
#
_entry.id   AF-A0A2K0T9V6-F1
#
_cell.length_a   1.000
_cell.length_b   1.000
_cell.length_c   1.000
_cell.angle_alpha   90.00
_cell.angle_beta   90.00
_cell.angle_gamma   90.00
#
_symmetry.space_group_name_H-M   'P 1'
#
loop_
_entity.id
_entity.type
_entity.pdbx_description
1 polymer ?
#
loop_
_entity_poly.entity_id
_entity_poly.type
_entity_poly.pdbx_seq_one_letter_code
_entity_poly.pdbx_strand_id
1 'polypeptide(L)'
;MQTKNLSALALVAFGQFIVGVSANSGYAGSCTNIQIYPPDGNTNYWKIAADCKNNAGQTNLNTKININSCFSNSNGALVAQLK
;
A
#
# COMPACT_ATOMS: atom_id res chain seq x y z
N MET A 1 26.37 -35.72 -19.89
CA MET A 1 26.17 -34.25 -19.91
C MET A 1 24.71 -33.96 -19.63
N GLN A 2 24.39 -33.32 -18.51
CA GLN A 2 23.01 -32.95 -18.16
C GLN A 2 23.03 -31.53 -17.55
N THR A 3 23.29 -30.53 -18.39
CA THR A 3 23.19 -29.11 -18.03
C THR A 3 21.71 -28.72 -17.96
N LYS A 4 21.01 -29.20 -16.92
CA LYS A 4 19.62 -28.81 -16.68
C LYS A 4 19.59 -27.41 -16.05
N ASN A 5 19.21 -26.44 -16.89
CA ASN A 5 18.35 -25.32 -16.52
C ASN A 5 18.80 -24.36 -15.41
N LEU A 6 20.09 -23.98 -15.38
CA LEU A 6 20.52 -22.80 -14.59
C LEU A 6 19.87 -21.50 -15.09
N SER A 7 19.52 -21.44 -16.39
CA SER A 7 18.88 -20.27 -17.03
C SER A 7 17.47 -19.98 -16.51
N ALA A 8 16.74 -21.02 -16.07
CA ALA A 8 15.38 -20.87 -15.55
C ALA A 8 15.35 -20.24 -14.15
N LEU A 9 16.36 -20.52 -13.32
CA LEU A 9 16.44 -19.98 -11.96
C LEU A 9 16.76 -18.48 -11.96
N ALA A 10 17.58 -18.04 -12.92
CA ALA A 10 17.91 -16.61 -13.09
C ALA A 10 16.68 -15.78 -13.52
N LEU A 11 15.80 -16.33 -14.36
CA LEU A 11 14.60 -15.61 -14.82
C LEU A 11 13.60 -15.33 -13.69
N VAL A 12 13.47 -16.25 -12.73
CA VAL A 12 12.56 -16.08 -11.58
C VAL A 12 13.09 -15.01 -10.61
N ALA A 13 14.41 -14.91 -10.44
CA ALA A 13 15.02 -13.91 -9.55
C ALA A 13 14.91 -12.48 -10.11
N PHE A 14 15.00 -12.28 -11.43
CA PHE A 14 14.83 -10.96 -12.05
C PHE A 14 13.37 -10.47 -12.11
N GLY A 15 12.39 -11.38 -12.09
CA GLY A 15 10.97 -11.01 -12.09
C GLY A 15 10.52 -10.28 -10.82
N GLN A 16 11.21 -10.47 -9.69
CA GLN A 16 10.83 -9.86 -8.42
C GLN A 16 11.22 -8.38 -8.32
N PHE A 17 12.13 -7.89 -9.16
CA PHE A 17 12.61 -6.50 -9.14
C PHE A 17 11.81 -5.54 -10.05
N ILE A 18 10.95 -6.06 -10.95
CA ILE A 18 10.28 -5.23 -11.98
C ILE A 18 8.98 -4.60 -11.46
N VAL A 19 8.41 -5.08 -10.37
CA VAL A 19 7.12 -4.58 -9.83
C VAL A 19 7.27 -3.73 -8.58
N GLY A 20 8.41 -3.04 -8.43
CA GLY A 20 8.58 -1.97 -7.46
C GLY A 20 7.66 -0.79 -7.79
N VAL A 21 6.35 -0.93 -7.52
CA VAL A 21 5.41 0.18 -7.49
C VAL A 21 5.91 1.11 -6.38
N SER A 22 6.56 2.20 -6.76
CA SER A 22 6.80 3.30 -5.83
C SER A 22 5.43 3.87 -5.48
N ALA A 23 4.95 3.58 -4.27
CA ALA A 23 3.72 4.15 -3.74
C ALA A 23 3.96 5.63 -3.38
N ASN A 24 4.32 6.48 -4.35
CA ASN A 24 4.43 7.91 -4.13
C ASN A 24 3.06 8.56 -4.29
N SER A 25 2.19 8.34 -3.31
CA SER A 25 0.86 8.95 -3.28
C SER A 25 0.90 10.46 -3.00
N GLY A 26 2.01 11.00 -2.48
CA GLY A 26 2.18 12.42 -2.16
C GLY A 26 1.31 12.94 -1.01
N TYR A 27 0.38 12.13 -0.49
CA TYR A 27 -0.59 12.56 0.53
C TYR A 27 0.08 13.06 1.81
N ALA A 28 1.21 12.47 2.21
CA ALA A 28 1.95 12.89 3.39
C ALA A 28 2.50 14.32 3.28
N GLY A 29 2.61 14.86 2.06
CA GLY A 29 3.01 16.26 1.82
C GLY A 29 1.85 17.26 1.90
N SER A 30 0.60 16.80 1.79
CA SER A 30 -0.60 17.65 1.77
C SER A 30 -1.58 17.40 2.92
N CYS A 31 -1.33 16.36 3.73
CA CYS A 31 -2.12 16.02 4.90
C CYS A 31 -1.30 16.15 6.20
N THR A 32 -1.99 16.49 7.29
CA THR A 32 -1.44 16.59 8.65
C THR A 32 -2.24 15.69 9.61
N ASN A 33 -1.74 15.54 10.84
CA ASN A 33 -2.38 14.75 11.91
C ASN A 33 -2.75 13.31 11.48
N ILE A 34 -1.86 12.67 10.73
CA ILE A 34 -2.08 11.34 10.16
C ILE A 34 -2.02 10.30 11.28
N GLN A 35 -3.09 9.52 11.43
CA GLN A 35 -3.22 8.50 12.45
C GLN A 35 -3.75 7.20 11.84
N ILE A 36 -3.21 6.08 12.32
CA ILE A 36 -3.65 4.74 11.96
C ILE A 36 -4.43 4.17 13.14
N TYR A 37 -5.66 3.74 12.88
CA TYR A 37 -6.51 3.13 13.90
C TYR A 37 -6.69 1.64 13.60
N PRO A 38 -6.54 0.78 14.62
CA PRO A 38 -6.88 -0.62 14.49
C PRO A 38 -8.38 -0.83 14.29
N PRO A 39 -8.78 -2.03 13.85
CA PRO A 39 -10.13 -2.53 14.03
C PRO A 39 -10.62 -2.25 15.46
N ASP A 40 -11.85 -1.76 15.57
CA ASP A 40 -12.55 -1.61 16.85
C ASP A 40 -13.77 -2.54 16.86
N GLY A 41 -14.47 -2.66 17.99
CA GLY A 41 -15.63 -3.56 18.11
C GLY A 41 -16.75 -3.33 17.09
N ASN A 42 -16.72 -2.25 16.31
CA ASN A 42 -17.69 -1.93 15.26
C ASN A 42 -17.12 -2.12 13.83
N THR A 43 -15.82 -2.31 13.65
CA THR A 43 -15.17 -2.42 12.33
C THR A 43 -14.08 -3.48 12.33
N ASN A 44 -14.11 -4.41 11.37
CA ASN A 44 -13.08 -5.44 11.19
C ASN A 44 -11.93 -5.02 10.25
N TYR A 45 -11.65 -3.71 10.13
CA TYR A 45 -10.63 -3.20 9.22
C TYR A 45 -9.81 -2.08 9.85
N TRP A 46 -8.56 -1.95 9.40
CA TRP A 46 -7.70 -0.82 9.72
C TRP A 46 -8.14 0.42 8.95
N LYS A 47 -7.97 1.60 9.54
CA LYS A 47 -8.32 2.89 8.94
C LYS A 47 -7.21 3.91 9.14
N ILE A 48 -6.96 4.73 8.12
CA ILE A 48 -6.13 5.91 8.24
C ILE A 48 -7.06 7.11 8.35
N ALA A 49 -6.85 7.98 9.34
CA ALA A 49 -7.48 9.28 9.42
C ALA A 49 -6.44 10.39 9.29
N ALA A 50 -6.79 11.47 8.61
CA ALA A 50 -5.92 12.63 8.44
C ALA A 50 -6.72 13.90 8.10
N ASP A 51 -6.10 15.04 8.34
CA ASP A 51 -6.58 16.34 7.90
C ASP A 51 -5.86 16.72 6.61
N CYS A 52 -6.59 16.91 5.50
CA CYS A 52 -5.97 17.03 4.17
C CYS A 52 -6.37 18.31 3.45
N LYS A 53 -5.38 18.98 2.84
CA LYS A 53 -5.59 20.20 2.06
C LYS A 53 -6.16 19.87 0.67
N ASN A 54 -7.24 20.54 0.28
CA ASN A 54 -7.83 20.44 -1.06
C ASN A 54 -7.16 21.42 -2.06
N ASN A 55 -7.56 21.36 -3.33
CA ASN A 55 -6.99 22.22 -4.38
C ASN A 55 -7.28 23.72 -4.20
N ALA A 56 -8.34 24.07 -3.46
CA ALA A 56 -8.64 25.45 -3.09
C ALA A 56 -7.84 25.94 -1.86
N GLY A 57 -7.01 25.05 -1.30
CA GLY A 57 -6.17 25.33 -0.15
C GLY A 57 -6.85 25.22 1.21
N GLN A 58 -8.10 24.75 1.26
CA GLN A 58 -8.84 24.51 2.50
C GLN A 58 -8.49 23.14 3.07
N THR A 59 -8.50 23.00 4.40
CA THR A 59 -8.24 21.71 5.06
C THR A 59 -9.55 21.01 5.37
N ASN A 60 -9.72 19.79 4.84
CA ASN A 60 -10.78 18.88 5.23
C ASN A 60 -10.32 18.09 6.46
N LEU A 61 -11.03 18.27 7.57
CA LEU A 61 -10.69 17.62 8.84
C LEU A 61 -11.21 16.18 8.89
N ASN A 62 -10.45 15.30 9.56
CA ASN A 62 -10.82 13.94 9.91
C ASN A 62 -11.31 13.10 8.72
N THR A 63 -10.66 13.26 7.57
CA THR A 63 -10.91 12.40 6.40
C THR A 63 -10.42 10.99 6.71
N LYS A 64 -11.17 9.96 6.29
CA LYS A 64 -10.88 8.56 6.65
C LYS A 64 -10.89 7.68 5.42
N ILE A 65 -9.94 6.75 5.36
CA ILE A 65 -9.93 5.68 4.37
C ILE A 65 -9.84 4.32 5.05
N ASN A 66 -10.72 3.41 4.62
CA ASN A 66 -10.59 1.98 4.90
C ASN A 66 -9.48 1.41 4.00
N ILE A 67 -8.40 0.95 4.61
CA ILE A 67 -7.22 0.44 3.88
C ILE A 67 -7.28 -1.07 3.60
N ASN A 68 -8.30 -1.78 4.09
CA ASN A 68 -8.45 -3.22 3.83
C ASN A 68 -8.61 -3.53 2.33
N SER A 69 -9.22 -2.61 1.57
CA SER A 69 -9.34 -2.72 0.11
C SER A 69 -8.07 -2.34 -0.66
N CYS A 70 -7.04 -1.84 0.02
CA CYS A 70 -5.82 -1.29 -0.59
C CYS A 70 -4.59 -2.18 -0.37
N PHE A 71 -4.70 -3.19 0.51
CA PHE A 71 -3.63 -4.12 0.82
C PHE A 71 -4.14 -5.56 0.76
N SER A 72 -3.26 -6.48 0.39
CA SER A 72 -3.52 -7.92 0.39
C SER A 72 -2.36 -8.68 1.02
N ASN A 73 -2.61 -9.93 1.41
CA ASN A 73 -1.58 -10.85 1.83
C ASN A 73 -1.27 -11.80 0.68
N SER A 74 -0.07 -11.67 0.10
CA SER A 74 0.44 -12.57 -0.93
C SER A 74 1.56 -13.42 -0.33
N ASN A 75 1.24 -14.66 0.03
CA ASN A 75 2.20 -15.63 0.59
C ASN A 75 2.99 -15.11 1.81
N GLY A 76 2.30 -14.46 2.75
CA GLY A 76 2.91 -13.89 3.96
C GLY A 76 3.51 -12.50 3.77
N ALA A 77 3.52 -11.95 2.55
CA ALA A 77 3.93 -10.59 2.26
C ALA A 77 2.72 -9.65 2.15
N LEU A 78 2.81 -8.48 2.79
CA LEU A 78 1.83 -7.41 2.59
C LEU A 78 2.10 -6.74 1.24
N VAL A 79 1.13 -6.75 0.35
CA VAL A 79 1.22 -6.16 -1.00
C VAL A 79 0.15 -5.09 -1.19
N ALA A 80 0.43 -4.08 -2.01
CA ALA A 80 -0.59 -3.12 -2.42
C ALA A 80 -1.57 -3.78 -3.40
N GLN A 81 -2.85 -3.49 -3.22
CA GLN A 81 -3.93 -3.93 -4.10
C GLN A 81 -4.55 -2.70 -4.78
N LEU A 82 -4.62 -2.72 -6.11
CA LEU A 82 -5.35 -1.71 -6.87
C LEU A 82 -6.86 -1.93 -6.66
N LYS A 83 -7.57 -0.84 -6.37
CA LYS A 83 -9.03 -0.83 -6.29
C LYS A 83 -9.68 -0.96 -7.66
#